data_AF-A0A662FTU7-F1
#
_entry.id   AF-A0A662FTU7-F1
#
_cell.length_a   1.000
_cell.length_b   1.000
_cell.length_c   1.000
_cell.angle_alpha   90.00
_cell.angle_beta   90.00
_cell.angle_gamma   90.00
#
_symmetry.space_group_name_H-M   'P 1'
#
loop_
_entity.id
_entity.type
_entity.pdbx_description
1 polymer ?
#
loop_
_entity_poly.entity_id
_entity_poly.type
_entity_poly.pdbx_seq_one_letter_code
_entity_poly.pdbx_strand_id
1 'polypeptide(L)'
;MIYRFRPKNYPIFTLTTVEEILQNHTKGGSCTVTLDMGRTSSKIFFINDLICTNAFKIPICKLKDIKWREGDIYCYNGECFLKIAFFGDGKYYRLREVRFNTAPTLEISGIHMHRIKNITPWEDSLMKIKLAKIRRGHKVLDICTGLGYTAILAMLRGAVSVTTIERDINVLKIAEYNPWSRELA
;
A
#
# COMPACT_ATOMS: atom_id res chain seq x y z
N MET A 1 -18.04 -4.81 17.90
CA MET A 1 -17.01 -5.80 17.57
C MET A 1 -15.70 -5.06 17.37
N ILE A 2 -14.59 -5.54 17.94
CA ILE A 2 -13.26 -4.98 17.68
C ILE A 2 -12.65 -5.76 16.51
N TYR A 3 -12.24 -5.05 15.46
CA TYR A 3 -11.49 -5.65 14.36
C TYR A 3 -10.01 -5.73 14.72
N ARG A 4 -9.41 -6.92 14.64
CA ARG A 4 -7.98 -7.09 14.86
C ARG A 4 -7.25 -6.97 13.52
N PHE A 5 -6.69 -5.79 13.25
CA PHE A 5 -5.96 -5.51 12.03
C PHE A 5 -4.67 -6.33 11.94
N ARG A 6 -4.42 -6.98 10.80
CA ARG A 6 -3.20 -7.77 10.58
C ARG A 6 -2.58 -7.45 9.22
N PRO A 7 -1.53 -6.62 9.18
CA PRO A 7 -0.87 -6.28 7.92
C PRO A 7 -0.32 -7.52 7.23
N LYS A 8 -0.62 -7.65 5.94
CA LYS A 8 -0.09 -8.67 5.05
C LYS A 8 1.20 -8.13 4.45
N ASN A 9 2.33 -8.54 5.02
CA ASN A 9 3.67 -8.06 4.65
C ASN A 9 4.20 -8.70 3.35
N TYR A 10 3.36 -8.76 2.32
CA TYR A 10 3.78 -9.20 1.00
C TYR A 10 4.53 -8.09 0.26
N PRO A 11 5.53 -8.44 -0.58
CA PRO A 11 6.11 -7.48 -1.51
C PRO A 11 5.06 -7.02 -2.52
N ILE A 12 5.05 -5.72 -2.79
CA ILE A 12 4.10 -5.01 -3.62
C ILE A 12 4.74 -4.60 -4.94
N PHE A 13 3.98 -4.74 -6.00
CA PHE A 13 4.40 -4.48 -7.37
C PHE A 13 3.35 -3.64 -8.10
N THR A 14 3.83 -2.68 -8.86
CA THR A 14 3.06 -1.86 -9.79
C THR A 14 3.68 -1.93 -11.17
N LEU A 15 3.00 -1.40 -12.20
CA LEU A 15 3.54 -1.32 -13.56
C LEU A 15 4.95 -0.69 -13.55
N THR A 16 5.10 0.49 -12.93
CA THR A 16 6.39 1.20 -12.88
C THR A 16 7.47 0.44 -12.12
N THR A 17 7.10 -0.22 -11.01
CA THR A 17 8.04 -1.06 -10.25
C THR A 17 8.57 -2.21 -11.13
N VAL A 18 7.70 -2.84 -11.90
CA VAL A 18 8.06 -3.96 -12.77
C VAL A 18 8.88 -3.51 -13.96
N GLU A 19 8.55 -2.38 -14.57
CA GLU A 19 9.34 -1.77 -15.64
C GLU A 19 10.77 -1.48 -15.16
N GLU A 20 10.93 -0.90 -13.97
CA GLU A 20 12.23 -0.65 -13.35
C GLU A 20 13.02 -1.95 -13.14
N ILE A 21 12.37 -3.00 -12.63
CA ILE A 21 13.00 -4.32 -12.43
C ILE A 21 13.43 -4.93 -13.77
N LEU A 22 12.55 -4.95 -14.77
CA LEU A 22 12.82 -5.57 -16.07
C LEU A 22 13.88 -4.80 -16.87
N GLN A 23 13.89 -3.47 -16.77
CA GLN A 23 14.92 -2.63 -17.40
C GLN A 23 16.31 -2.86 -16.78
N ASN A 24 16.38 -3.10 -15.48
CA ASN A 24 17.65 -3.40 -14.82
C ASN A 24 18.07 -4.87 -15.01
N HIS A 25 17.12 -5.79 -15.18
CA HIS A 25 17.44 -7.19 -15.47
C HIS A 25 18.29 -7.35 -16.73
N THR A 26 18.00 -6.60 -17.81
CA THR A 26 18.76 -6.69 -19.07
C THR A 26 20.22 -6.24 -18.92
N LYS A 27 20.53 -5.45 -17.88
CA LYS A 27 21.89 -5.02 -17.54
C LYS A 27 22.63 -6.01 -16.63
N GLY A 28 21.90 -6.94 -16.01
CA GLY A 28 22.43 -7.91 -15.06
C GLY A 28 22.79 -7.31 -13.68
N GLY A 29 23.26 -8.16 -12.77
CA GLY A 29 23.75 -7.74 -11.45
C GLY A 29 22.65 -7.50 -10.42
N SER A 30 22.56 -6.27 -9.91
CA SER A 30 21.61 -5.90 -8.84
C SER A 30 21.07 -4.49 -9.05
N CYS A 31 19.84 -4.23 -8.61
CA CYS A 31 19.31 -2.88 -8.52
C CYS A 31 18.59 -2.65 -7.19
N THR A 32 18.28 -1.39 -6.90
CA THR A 32 17.52 -0.99 -5.72
C THR A 32 16.16 -0.52 -6.18
N VAL A 33 15.10 -1.14 -5.67
CA VAL A 33 13.70 -0.81 -5.98
C VAL A 33 12.90 -0.73 -4.69
N THR A 34 11.70 -0.16 -4.74
CA THR A 34 10.73 -0.33 -3.66
C THR A 34 9.93 -1.61 -3.88
N LEU A 35 9.57 -2.29 -2.79
CA LEU A 35 8.61 -3.40 -2.80
C LEU A 35 7.46 -3.17 -1.82
N ASP A 36 7.24 -1.92 -1.45
CA ASP A 36 6.23 -1.50 -0.48
C ASP A 36 5.74 -0.07 -0.74
N MET A 37 5.66 0.31 -2.02
CA MET A 37 5.12 1.60 -2.48
C MET A 37 5.87 2.83 -1.90
N GLY A 38 7.21 2.77 -1.82
CA GLY A 38 8.06 3.88 -1.38
C GLY A 38 8.26 3.97 0.12
N ARG A 39 7.86 2.94 0.88
CA ARG A 39 8.06 2.91 2.33
C ARG A 39 9.51 2.58 2.69
N THR A 40 10.14 1.67 1.95
CA THR A 40 11.54 1.27 2.09
C THR A 40 12.17 0.98 0.73
N SER A 41 13.50 1.03 0.68
CA SER A 41 14.29 0.61 -0.48
C SER A 41 14.81 -0.81 -0.26
N SER A 42 14.65 -1.66 -1.26
CA SER A 42 15.09 -3.06 -1.27
C SER A 42 16.10 -3.30 -2.37
N LYS A 43 17.25 -3.88 -2.02
CA LYS A 43 18.22 -4.34 -3.02
C LYS A 43 17.79 -5.72 -3.53
N ILE A 44 17.69 -5.86 -4.85
CA ILE A 44 17.35 -7.11 -5.53
C ILE A 44 18.51 -7.56 -6.41
N PHE A 45 18.71 -8.87 -6.51
CA PHE A 45 19.76 -9.47 -7.34
C PHE A 45 19.13 -10.30 -8.45
N PHE A 46 19.76 -10.29 -9.63
CA PHE A 46 19.35 -11.11 -10.77
C PHE A 46 20.29 -12.31 -10.89
N ILE A 47 19.79 -13.52 -10.63
CA ILE A 47 20.56 -14.76 -10.66
C ILE A 47 19.76 -15.82 -11.42
N ASN A 48 20.27 -16.32 -12.54
CA ASN A 48 19.63 -17.38 -13.35
C ASN A 48 18.14 -17.11 -13.64
N ASP A 49 17.81 -15.92 -14.17
CA ASP A 49 16.43 -15.46 -14.43
C ASP A 49 15.50 -15.41 -13.17
N LEU A 50 16.09 -15.35 -11.97
CA LEU A 50 15.38 -15.11 -10.71
C LEU A 50 15.71 -13.73 -10.16
N ILE A 51 14.67 -13.04 -9.69
CA ILE A 51 14.78 -11.91 -8.77
C ILE A 51 14.96 -12.49 -7.36
N CYS A 52 16.10 -12.21 -6.74
CA CYS A 52 16.44 -12.71 -5.42
C CYS A 52 16.53 -11.57 -4.40
N THR A 53 15.87 -11.75 -3.26
CA THR A 53 16.06 -10.97 -2.04
C THR A 53 16.31 -11.92 -0.87
N ASN A 54 16.59 -11.36 0.32
CA ASN A 54 16.68 -12.17 1.54
C ASN A 54 15.34 -12.85 1.91
N ALA A 55 14.21 -12.32 1.42
CA ALA A 55 12.88 -12.77 1.82
C ALA A 55 12.22 -13.69 0.79
N PHE A 56 12.56 -13.58 -0.49
CA PHE A 56 11.89 -14.33 -1.55
C PHE A 56 12.76 -14.49 -2.81
N LYS A 57 12.34 -15.43 -3.66
CA LYS A 57 12.87 -15.61 -5.02
C LYS A 57 11.69 -15.66 -6.00
N ILE A 58 11.73 -14.84 -7.05
CA ILE A 58 10.66 -14.75 -8.06
C ILE A 58 11.25 -14.99 -9.44
N PRO A 59 10.78 -15.99 -10.20
CA PRO A 59 11.11 -16.12 -11.61
C PRO A 59 10.68 -14.91 -12.43
N ILE A 60 11.56 -14.40 -13.27
CA ILE A 60 11.29 -13.23 -14.10
C ILE A 60 10.16 -13.49 -15.10
N CYS A 61 10.00 -14.74 -15.55
CA CYS A 61 8.85 -15.12 -16.37
C CYS A 61 7.51 -14.79 -15.69
N LYS A 62 7.39 -14.95 -14.37
CA LYS A 62 6.15 -14.61 -13.64
C LYS A 62 5.80 -13.13 -13.71
N LEU A 63 6.79 -12.24 -13.80
CA LEU A 63 6.54 -10.82 -14.05
C LEU A 63 6.07 -10.60 -15.48
N LYS A 64 6.63 -11.33 -16.45
CA LYS A 64 6.24 -11.21 -17.88
C LYS A 64 4.87 -11.81 -18.19
N ASP A 65 4.41 -12.79 -17.41
CA ASP A 65 3.10 -13.46 -17.60
C ASP A 65 1.90 -12.57 -17.24
N ILE A 66 2.13 -11.44 -16.56
CA ILE A 66 1.08 -10.55 -16.10
C ILE A 66 0.94 -9.38 -17.07
N LYS A 67 -0.30 -9.09 -17.47
CA LYS A 67 -0.63 -7.84 -18.15
C LYS A 67 -0.76 -6.71 -17.13
N TRP A 68 0.36 -6.08 -16.80
CA TRP A 68 0.41 -4.91 -15.92
C TRP A 68 -0.38 -3.75 -16.49
N ARG A 69 -1.09 -3.02 -15.62
CA ARG A 69 -1.91 -1.86 -15.99
C ARG A 69 -1.62 -0.70 -15.07
N GLU A 70 -1.69 0.51 -15.60
CA GLU A 70 -1.53 1.72 -14.82
C GLU A 70 -2.54 1.78 -13.67
N GLY A 71 -2.05 2.13 -12.49
CA GLY A 71 -2.87 2.24 -11.27
C GLY A 71 -3.17 0.91 -10.58
N ASP A 72 -3.03 -0.24 -11.24
CA ASP A 72 -3.26 -1.54 -10.57
C ASP A 72 -2.09 -1.90 -9.65
N ILE A 73 -2.41 -2.37 -8.45
CA ILE A 73 -1.44 -2.81 -7.45
C ILE A 73 -1.56 -4.32 -7.26
N TYR A 74 -0.42 -5.00 -7.24
CA TYR A 74 -0.31 -6.44 -7.03
C TYR A 74 0.55 -6.74 -5.82
N CYS A 75 0.26 -7.83 -5.12
CA CYS A 75 1.17 -8.43 -4.15
C CYS A 75 1.65 -9.79 -4.64
N TYR A 76 2.85 -10.22 -4.24
CA TYR A 76 3.32 -11.58 -4.46
C TYR A 76 3.23 -12.38 -3.16
N ASN A 77 2.45 -13.47 -3.16
CA ASN A 77 2.19 -14.26 -1.96
C ASN A 77 3.19 -15.41 -1.73
N GLY A 78 4.24 -15.51 -2.54
CA GLY A 78 5.18 -16.64 -2.55
C GLY A 78 4.95 -17.60 -3.72
N GLU A 79 3.76 -17.60 -4.31
CA GLU A 79 3.38 -18.49 -5.41
C GLU A 79 2.98 -17.72 -6.67
N CYS A 80 2.10 -16.73 -6.54
CA CYS A 80 1.58 -15.95 -7.67
C CYS A 80 1.42 -14.49 -7.30
N PHE A 81 1.24 -13.67 -8.34
CA PHE A 81 0.85 -12.28 -8.17
C PHE A 81 -0.67 -12.19 -8.09
N LEU A 82 -1.15 -11.50 -7.07
CA LEU A 82 -2.55 -11.24 -6.84
C LEU A 82 -2.79 -9.74 -6.95
N LYS A 83 -3.71 -9.36 -7.82
CA LYS A 83 -4.20 -7.98 -7.84
C LYS A 83 -4.89 -7.70 -6.50
N ILE A 84 -4.56 -6.58 -5.86
CA ILE A 84 -5.17 -6.18 -4.59
C ILE A 84 -6.53 -5.53 -4.88
N ALA A 85 -7.48 -6.38 -5.26
CA ALA A 85 -8.85 -6.03 -5.54
C ALA A 85 -9.77 -7.22 -5.32
N PHE A 86 -11.00 -6.99 -4.87
CA PHE A 86 -12.00 -8.03 -4.69
C PHE A 86 -13.42 -7.46 -4.69
N PHE A 87 -14.41 -8.33 -4.90
CA PHE A 87 -15.82 -8.02 -4.68
C PHE A 87 -16.25 -8.46 -3.27
N GLY A 88 -17.01 -7.62 -2.57
CA GLY A 88 -17.57 -7.91 -1.26
C GLY A 88 -18.82 -7.08 -1.00
N ASP A 89 -19.85 -7.67 -0.39
CA ASP A 89 -21.09 -6.97 -0.04
C ASP A 89 -21.69 -6.11 -1.18
N GLY A 90 -21.66 -6.66 -2.41
CA GLY A 90 -22.20 -5.99 -3.60
C GLY A 90 -21.35 -4.85 -4.18
N LYS A 91 -20.13 -4.63 -3.68
CA LYS A 91 -19.22 -3.58 -4.16
C LYS A 91 -17.88 -4.15 -4.63
N TYR A 92 -17.20 -3.42 -5.50
CA TYR A 92 -15.84 -3.71 -5.93
C TYR A 92 -14.85 -2.85 -5.17
N TYR A 93 -13.85 -3.44 -4.52
CA TYR A 93 -12.79 -2.73 -3.81
C TYR A 93 -11.47 -2.95 -4.54
N ARG A 94 -10.66 -1.90 -4.70
CA ARG A 94 -9.27 -2.03 -5.14
C ARG A 94 -8.37 -1.00 -4.49
N LEU A 95 -7.12 -1.36 -4.25
CA LEU A 95 -6.06 -0.37 -4.06
C LEU A 95 -5.60 0.12 -5.43
N ARG A 96 -5.43 1.42 -5.55
CA ARG A 96 -4.98 2.06 -6.78
C ARG A 96 -3.76 2.92 -6.53
N GLU A 97 -2.72 2.72 -7.33
CA GLU A 97 -1.56 3.61 -7.34
C GLU A 97 -1.98 4.97 -7.91
N VAL A 98 -1.52 6.03 -7.24
CA VAL A 98 -1.82 7.42 -7.63
C VAL A 98 -0.58 8.10 -8.23
N ARG A 99 0.59 7.75 -7.71
CA ARG A 99 1.90 8.22 -8.13
C ARG A 99 2.93 7.20 -7.66
N PHE A 100 3.99 7.02 -8.44
CA PHE A 100 5.12 6.17 -8.08
C PHE A 100 5.65 6.48 -6.68
N ASN A 101 5.86 5.44 -5.88
CA ASN A 101 6.44 5.51 -4.52
C ASN A 101 5.66 6.39 -3.53
N THR A 102 4.33 6.39 -3.63
CA THR A 102 3.47 7.11 -2.69
C THR A 102 2.35 6.22 -2.18
N ALA A 103 1.71 6.67 -1.08
CA ALA A 103 0.56 5.98 -0.51
C ALA A 103 -0.57 5.84 -1.55
N PRO A 104 -1.13 4.63 -1.74
CA PRO A 104 -2.21 4.41 -2.69
C PRO A 104 -3.52 5.03 -2.21
N THR A 105 -4.50 5.10 -3.11
CA THR A 105 -5.88 5.38 -2.77
C THR A 105 -6.71 4.09 -2.75
N LEU A 106 -7.74 4.07 -1.91
CA LEU A 106 -8.82 3.11 -1.99
C LEU A 106 -9.84 3.58 -3.04
N GLU A 107 -10.28 2.65 -3.88
CA GLU A 107 -11.43 2.83 -4.76
C GLU A 107 -12.53 1.84 -4.39
N ILE A 108 -13.77 2.34 -4.29
CA ILE A 108 -14.96 1.53 -4.06
C ILE A 108 -15.94 1.77 -5.21
N SER A 109 -16.23 0.73 -5.99
CA SER A 109 -17.11 0.76 -7.16
C SER A 109 -16.78 1.91 -8.13
N GLY A 110 -15.49 2.14 -8.39
CA GLY A 110 -15.02 3.19 -9.30
C GLY A 110 -14.80 4.56 -8.66
N ILE A 111 -15.22 4.77 -7.40
CA ILE A 111 -15.11 6.07 -6.73
C ILE A 111 -13.85 6.11 -5.86
N HIS A 112 -13.04 7.16 -6.02
CA HIS A 112 -11.87 7.39 -5.18
C HIS A 112 -12.25 7.87 -3.79
N MET A 113 -11.74 7.21 -2.75
CA MET A 113 -12.05 7.54 -1.35
C MET A 113 -11.13 8.62 -0.77
N HIS A 114 -10.03 8.95 -1.44
CA HIS A 114 -9.08 9.99 -1.04
C HIS A 114 -8.98 11.08 -2.11
N ARG A 115 -8.53 12.27 -1.70
CA ARG A 115 -8.14 13.32 -2.64
C ARG A 115 -6.85 12.92 -3.34
N ILE A 116 -6.90 12.86 -4.67
CA ILE A 116 -5.74 12.51 -5.53
C ILE A 116 -5.41 13.61 -6.56
N LYS A 117 -6.24 14.66 -6.65
CA LYS A 117 -6.02 15.77 -7.56
C LYS A 117 -4.98 16.72 -6.99
N ASN A 118 -3.81 16.77 -7.64
CA ASN A 118 -2.65 17.61 -7.30
C ASN A 118 -2.02 17.32 -5.92
N ILE A 119 -2.34 16.19 -5.30
CA ILE A 119 -1.86 15.81 -3.97
C ILE A 119 -1.97 14.29 -3.80
N THR A 120 -1.13 13.69 -2.96
CA THR A 120 -1.26 12.28 -2.57
C THR A 120 -2.19 12.11 -1.36
N PRO A 121 -2.80 10.91 -1.18
CA PRO A 121 -3.61 10.62 0.00
C PRO A 121 -2.90 10.88 1.34
N TRP A 122 -1.58 10.60 1.38
CA TRP A 122 -0.77 10.82 2.59
C TRP A 122 -0.55 12.31 2.87
N GLU A 123 -0.20 13.10 1.85
CA GLU A 123 -0.05 14.55 1.99
C GLU A 123 -1.36 15.24 2.40
N ASP A 124 -2.48 14.83 1.81
CA ASP A 124 -3.81 15.34 2.18
C ASP A 124 -4.15 15.03 3.64
N SER A 125 -3.82 13.81 4.10
CA SER A 125 -3.99 13.40 5.50
C SER A 125 -3.09 14.20 6.43
N LEU A 126 -1.84 14.47 6.04
CA LEU A 126 -0.91 15.35 6.78
C LEU A 126 -1.48 16.76 6.93
N MET A 127 -2.09 17.32 5.88
CA MET A 127 -2.73 18.64 5.95
C MET A 127 -3.89 18.65 6.94
N LYS A 128 -4.74 17.62 6.92
CA LYS A 128 -5.87 17.47 7.86
C LYS A 128 -5.38 17.41 9.31
N ILE A 129 -4.34 16.62 9.58
CA ILE A 129 -3.76 16.47 10.92
C ILE A 129 -3.16 17.80 11.43
N LYS A 130 -2.48 18.55 10.55
CA LYS A 130 -1.97 19.88 10.88
C LYS A 130 -3.09 20.87 11.18
N LEU A 131 -4.14 20.88 10.34
CA LEU A 131 -5.30 21.76 10.51
C LEU A 131 -6.08 21.46 11.80
N ALA A 132 -6.23 20.18 12.14
CA ALA A 132 -6.85 19.73 13.40
C ALA A 132 -5.97 20.01 14.64
N LYS A 133 -4.74 20.52 14.45
CA LYS A 133 -3.80 20.88 15.53
C LYS A 133 -3.55 19.73 16.52
N ILE A 134 -3.47 18.49 16.03
CA ILE A 134 -3.15 17.33 16.87
C ILE A 134 -1.72 17.49 17.42
N ARG A 135 -1.56 17.21 18.73
CA ARG A 135 -0.32 17.42 19.47
C ARG A 135 -0.10 16.29 20.48
N ARG A 136 1.12 16.26 21.04
CA ARG A 136 1.48 15.36 22.12
C ARG A 136 0.48 15.45 23.27
N GLY A 137 -0.01 14.31 23.75
CA GLY A 137 -0.96 14.26 24.87
C GLY A 137 -2.43 14.17 24.47
N HIS A 138 -2.77 14.40 23.20
CA HIS A 138 -4.18 14.33 22.75
C HIS A 138 -4.69 12.90 22.70
N LYS A 139 -5.97 12.71 23.06
CA LYS A 139 -6.76 11.52 22.73
C LYS A 139 -7.60 11.85 21.49
N VAL A 140 -7.55 10.99 20.48
CA VAL A 140 -8.15 11.28 19.17
C VAL A 140 -9.20 10.22 18.84
N LEU A 141 -10.35 10.68 18.36
CA LEU A 141 -11.35 9.83 17.70
C LEU A 141 -11.28 10.10 16.19
N ASP A 142 -11.00 9.04 15.43
CA ASP A 142 -10.99 9.04 13.97
C ASP A 142 -12.17 8.21 13.47
N ILE A 143 -13.02 8.79 12.62
CA ILE A 143 -14.19 8.11 12.07
C ILE A 143 -13.96 7.95 10.57
N CYS A 144 -14.29 6.77 10.03
CA CYS A 144 -13.96 6.32 8.69
C CYS A 144 -12.47 6.00 8.53
N THR A 145 -11.97 5.04 9.31
CA THR A 145 -10.56 4.59 9.29
C THR A 145 -9.99 4.54 7.88
N GLY A 146 -10.73 3.98 6.90
CA GLY A 146 -10.26 3.91 5.52
C GLY A 146 -8.96 3.12 5.43
N LEU A 147 -7.93 3.73 4.83
CA LEU A 147 -6.56 3.18 4.82
C LEU A 147 -5.73 3.58 6.05
N GLY A 148 -6.32 4.26 7.03
CA GLY A 148 -5.71 4.55 8.33
C GLY A 148 -4.79 5.77 8.36
N TYR A 149 -4.62 6.50 7.26
CA TYR A 149 -3.61 7.56 7.16
C TYR A 149 -3.76 8.64 8.23
N THR A 150 -4.98 9.12 8.49
CA THR A 150 -5.25 10.09 9.55
C THR A 150 -4.94 9.51 10.94
N ALA A 151 -5.43 8.31 11.25
CA ALA A 151 -5.19 7.64 12.54
C ALA A 151 -3.69 7.44 12.81
N ILE A 152 -2.95 6.91 11.83
CA ILE A 152 -1.50 6.68 11.91
C ILE A 152 -0.78 8.02 12.12
N LEU A 153 -1.10 9.03 11.31
CA LEU A 153 -0.47 10.35 11.42
C LEU A 153 -0.79 11.05 12.75
N ALA A 154 -1.98 10.84 13.33
CA ALA A 154 -2.31 11.34 14.65
C ALA A 154 -1.41 10.72 15.74
N MET A 155 -1.21 9.40 15.70
CA MET A 155 -0.25 8.71 16.57
C MET A 155 1.18 9.23 16.37
N LEU A 156 1.64 9.33 15.12
CA LEU A 156 2.97 9.86 14.79
C LEU A 156 3.16 11.32 15.25
N ARG A 157 2.08 12.10 15.36
CA ARG A 157 2.12 13.49 15.87
C ARG A 157 2.17 13.57 17.40
N GLY A 158 2.06 12.43 18.09
CA GLY A 158 2.21 12.30 19.54
C GLY A 158 0.91 12.11 20.31
N ALA A 159 -0.22 11.85 19.62
CA ALA A 159 -1.44 11.46 20.33
C ALA A 159 -1.14 10.27 21.26
N VAL A 160 -1.70 10.31 22.49
CA VAL A 160 -1.49 9.23 23.47
C VAL A 160 -2.34 8.02 23.17
N SER A 161 -3.45 8.22 22.47
CA SER A 161 -4.32 7.16 21.99
C SER A 161 -5.14 7.66 20.79
N VAL A 162 -5.33 6.80 19.81
CA VAL A 162 -6.28 7.00 18.71
C VAL A 162 -7.29 5.86 18.74
N THR A 163 -8.56 6.19 18.86
CA THR A 163 -9.66 5.26 18.58
C THR A 163 -10.12 5.53 17.16
N THR A 164 -10.05 4.54 16.28
CA THR A 164 -10.54 4.66 14.90
C THR A 164 -11.70 3.70 14.65
N ILE A 165 -12.72 4.14 13.90
CA ILE A 165 -13.93 3.36 13.63
C ILE A 165 -14.17 3.30 12.11
N GLU A 166 -14.22 2.08 11.59
CA GLU A 166 -14.63 1.78 10.22
C GLU A 166 -15.90 0.93 10.25
N ARG A 167 -16.88 1.33 9.43
CA ARG A 167 -18.14 0.59 9.32
C ARG A 167 -18.00 -0.60 8.39
N ASP A 168 -17.25 -0.45 7.31
CA ASP A 168 -17.15 -1.45 6.25
C ASP A 168 -15.93 -2.36 6.47
N ILE A 169 -16.18 -3.61 6.85
CA ILE A 169 -15.12 -4.59 7.14
C ILE A 169 -14.21 -4.85 5.93
N ASN A 170 -14.71 -4.67 4.71
CA ASN A 170 -13.95 -4.89 3.48
C ASN A 170 -12.88 -3.82 3.30
N VAL A 171 -13.14 -2.60 3.78
CA VAL A 171 -12.15 -1.52 3.80
C VAL A 171 -10.97 -1.88 4.69
N LEU A 172 -11.22 -2.46 5.87
CA LEU A 172 -10.14 -2.93 6.73
C LEU A 172 -9.39 -4.12 6.13
N LYS A 173 -10.10 -5.10 5.56
CA LYS A 173 -9.48 -6.26 4.88
C LYS A 173 -8.58 -5.86 3.72
N ILE A 174 -8.96 -4.86 2.93
CA ILE A 174 -8.12 -4.40 1.81
C ILE A 174 -6.95 -3.55 2.32
N ALA A 175 -7.17 -2.75 3.37
CA ALA A 175 -6.12 -1.97 4.00
C ALA A 175 -5.00 -2.85 4.60
N GLU A 176 -5.30 -4.09 5.03
CA GLU A 176 -4.26 -5.03 5.48
C GLU A 176 -3.20 -5.32 4.42
N TYR A 177 -3.51 -5.21 3.13
CA TYR A 177 -2.52 -5.36 2.05
C TYR A 177 -1.74 -4.09 1.75
N ASN A 178 -2.16 -2.94 2.27
CA ASN A 178 -1.51 -1.66 2.02
C ASN A 178 -0.29 -1.47 2.93
N PRO A 179 0.93 -1.30 2.39
CA PRO A 179 2.11 -1.03 3.21
C PRO A 179 2.01 0.23 4.06
N TRP A 180 1.27 1.24 3.61
CA TRP A 180 1.08 2.51 4.32
C TRP A 180 0.01 2.45 5.43
N SER A 181 -0.58 1.26 5.65
CA SER A 181 -1.55 1.00 6.71
C SER A 181 -0.99 0.11 7.83
N ARG A 182 0.30 -0.29 7.76
CA ARG A 182 0.91 -1.28 8.67
C ARG A 182 0.84 -0.86 10.14
N GLU A 183 0.92 0.43 10.41
CA GLU A 183 0.92 1.03 11.74
C GLU A 183 -0.48 1.08 12.40
N LEU A 184 -1.52 0.53 11.75
CA LEU A 184 -2.81 0.25 12.39
C LEU A 184 -2.78 -1.00 13.30
N ALA A 185 -1.71 -1.81 13.22
CA ALA A 185 -1.56 -3.07 13.95
C ALA A 185 -1.18 -2.91 15.42
#